data_AF-A0A0K1W2J2-F1
#
_entry.id   AF-A0A0K1W2J2-F1
#
_cell.length_a   1.000
_cell.length_b   1.000
_cell.length_c   1.000
_cell.angle_alpha   90.00
_cell.angle_beta   90.00
_cell.angle_gamma   90.00
#
_symmetry.space_group_name_H-M   'P 1'
#
loop_
_entity.id
_entity.type
_entity.pdbx_description
1 polymer ?
#
loop_
_entity_poly.entity_id
_entity_poly.type
_entity_poly.pdbx_seq_one_letter_code
_entity_poly.pdbx_strand_id
1 'polypeptide(L)'
;MEEKIILEDGSEWYQLSNDSIYNKLEVDPNKGLNNNEVEKRREIYGKNILPSSKKPSIFLIFLKTFLDPLSLIMIVAGLLSLTILLIVNELAAPDIVGLIIIFLIVIINSIIATIQEVKS
;
A
#
# COMPACT_ATOMS: atom_id res chain seq x y z
N MET A 1 7.84 -13.65 -0.50
CA MET A 1 8.42 -14.98 -0.33
C MET A 1 9.03 -15.32 -1.67
N GLU A 2 10.32 -15.04 -1.83
CA GLU A 2 11.05 -15.32 -3.07
C GLU A 2 11.30 -16.83 -3.12
N GLU A 3 10.67 -17.52 -4.07
CA GLU A 3 11.09 -18.86 -4.44
C GLU A 3 12.49 -18.75 -5.03
N LYS A 4 13.51 -18.98 -4.20
CA LYS A 4 14.85 -19.24 -4.70
C LYS A 4 14.75 -20.46 -5.60
N ILE A 5 15.06 -20.27 -6.88
CA ILE A 5 15.20 -21.39 -7.82
C ILE A 5 16.48 -22.12 -7.42
N ILE A 6 16.39 -22.97 -6.41
CA ILE A 6 17.49 -23.84 -5.99
C ILE A 6 17.67 -24.85 -7.11
N LEU A 7 18.83 -24.79 -7.76
CA LEU A 7 19.19 -25.71 -8.83
C LEU A 7 19.47 -27.10 -8.23
N GLU A 8 19.29 -28.18 -8.99
CA GLU A 8 19.40 -29.57 -8.50
C GLU A 8 20.74 -29.93 -7.81
N ASP A 9 21.80 -29.13 -8.00
CA ASP A 9 23.11 -29.30 -7.36
C ASP A 9 23.36 -28.38 -6.14
N GLY A 10 22.36 -27.59 -5.74
CA GLY A 10 22.46 -26.61 -4.64
C GLY A 10 23.21 -25.32 -4.99
N SER A 11 23.65 -25.14 -6.23
CA SER A 11 24.27 -23.90 -6.70
C SER A 11 23.22 -22.83 -7.04
N GLU A 12 23.56 -21.57 -6.81
CA GLU A 12 22.74 -20.43 -7.21
C GLU A 12 23.11 -19.99 -8.64
N TRP A 13 22.16 -19.40 -9.38
CA TRP A 13 22.32 -19.06 -10.80
C TRP A 13 23.56 -18.21 -11.11
N TYR A 14 24.00 -17.36 -10.16
CA TYR A 14 25.15 -16.47 -10.30
C TYR A 14 26.51 -17.18 -10.16
N GLN A 15 26.52 -18.47 -9.82
CA GLN A 15 27.74 -19.29 -9.68
C GLN A 15 28.02 -20.14 -10.92
N LEU A 16 27.08 -20.22 -11.86
CA LEU A 16 27.20 -21.03 -13.06
C LEU A 16 28.10 -20.36 -14.10
N SER A 17 28.81 -21.19 -14.88
CA SER A 17 29.50 -20.72 -16.09
C SER A 17 28.50 -20.35 -17.20
N ASN A 18 28.91 -19.46 -18.10
CA ASN A 18 28.07 -19.02 -19.22
C ASN A 18 27.54 -20.21 -20.06
N ASP A 19 28.39 -21.20 -20.36
CA ASP A 19 27.98 -22.38 -21.14
C ASP A 19 26.90 -23.20 -20.42
N SER A 20 27.01 -23.34 -19.10
CA SER A 20 25.99 -24.01 -18.29
C SER A 20 24.68 -23.22 -18.26
N ILE A 21 24.74 -21.89 -18.21
CA ILE A 21 23.57 -21.02 -18.29
C ILE A 21 22.88 -21.15 -19.65
N TYR A 22 23.63 -21.14 -20.76
CA TYR A 22 23.07 -21.26 -22.11
C TYR A 22 22.41 -22.61 -22.34
N ASN A 23 23.03 -23.70 -21.89
CA ASN A 23 22.44 -25.03 -21.97
C ASN A 23 21.18 -25.13 -21.12
N LYS A 24 21.19 -24.58 -19.90
CA LYS A 24 20.05 -24.63 -18.99
C LYS A 24 18.87 -23.76 -19.41
N LEU A 25 19.16 -22.61 -20.02
CA LEU A 25 18.16 -21.72 -20.61
C LEU A 25 17.85 -22.09 -22.06
N GLU A 26 18.41 -23.18 -22.60
CA GLU A 26 18.22 -23.64 -23.98
C GLU A 26 18.28 -22.49 -25.00
N VAL A 27 19.36 -21.69 -24.95
CA VAL A 27 19.51 -20.48 -25.77
C VAL A 27 20.85 -20.46 -26.50
N ASP A 28 20.83 -20.09 -27.78
CA ASP A 28 22.05 -19.83 -28.56
C ASP A 28 22.55 -18.40 -28.22
N PRO A 29 23.77 -18.22 -27.72
CA PRO A 29 24.29 -16.90 -27.38
C PRO A 29 24.49 -15.97 -28.59
N ASN A 30 24.64 -16.51 -29.81
CA ASN A 30 24.85 -15.71 -31.03
C ASN A 30 23.54 -15.30 -31.71
N LYS A 31 22.47 -16.08 -31.50
CA LYS A 31 21.17 -15.89 -32.19
C LYS A 31 20.04 -15.50 -31.25
N GLY A 32 20.17 -15.78 -29.96
CA GLY A 32 19.12 -15.63 -28.97
C GLY A 32 18.01 -16.68 -29.10
N LEU A 33 16.88 -16.40 -28.47
CA LEU A 33 15.67 -17.23 -28.56
C LEU A 33 14.89 -16.93 -29.83
N ASN A 34 14.20 -17.93 -30.36
CA ASN A 34 13.27 -17.70 -31.45
C ASN A 34 11.93 -17.12 -30.94
N ASN A 35 11.15 -16.51 -31.83
CA ASN A 35 9.88 -15.88 -31.45
C ASN A 35 8.86 -16.86 -30.84
N ASN A 36 8.87 -18.13 -31.26
CA ASN A 36 7.95 -19.15 -30.72
C ASN A 36 8.32 -19.52 -29.28
N GLU A 37 9.62 -19.65 -28.96
CA GLU A 37 10.14 -19.86 -27.61
C GLU A 37 9.87 -18.67 -26.71
N VAL A 38 10.00 -17.45 -27.23
CA VAL A 38 9.68 -16.24 -26.48
C VAL A 38 8.21 -16.25 -26.05
N GLU A 39 7.27 -16.54 -26.96
CA GLU A 39 5.85 -16.60 -26.61
C GLU A 39 5.54 -17.76 -25.66
N LYS A 40 6.11 -18.96 -25.89
CA LYS A 40 5.96 -20.10 -24.97
C LYS A 40 6.48 -19.78 -23.57
N ARG A 41 7.61 -19.06 -23.45
CA ARG A 41 8.15 -18.62 -22.16
C ARG A 41 7.28 -17.55 -21.50
N ARG A 42 6.67 -16.65 -22.27
CA ARG A 42 5.71 -15.67 -21.73
C ARG A 42 4.43 -16.31 -21.20
N GLU A 43 4.01 -17.45 -21.76
CA GLU A 43 2.90 -18.24 -21.21
C GLU A 43 3.25 -18.88 -19.86
N ILE A 44 4.49 -19.35 -19.70
CA ILE A 44 4.97 -20.02 -18.48
C ILE A 44 5.34 -19.02 -17.37
N TYR A 45 6.17 -18.04 -17.70
CA TYR A 45 6.77 -17.10 -16.74
C TYR A 45 6.02 -15.77 -16.65
N GLY A 46 5.08 -15.52 -17.57
CA GLY A 46 4.43 -14.23 -17.69
C GLY A 46 5.30 -13.17 -18.36
N LYS A 47 4.75 -11.95 -18.43
CA LYS A 47 5.51 -10.78 -18.89
C LYS A 47 6.42 -10.31 -17.76
N ASN A 48 7.64 -9.88 -18.10
CA ASN A 48 8.54 -9.21 -17.17
C ASN A 48 8.04 -7.79 -16.87
N ILE A 49 6.91 -7.68 -16.17
CA ILE A 49 6.28 -6.44 -15.76
C ILE A 49 5.93 -6.59 -14.28
N LEU A 50 6.41 -5.66 -13.46
CA LEU A 50 6.05 -5.61 -12.06
C LEU A 50 4.54 -5.35 -11.94
N PRO A 51 3.83 -6.08 -11.07
CA PRO A 51 2.41 -5.84 -10.86
C PRO A 51 2.20 -4.39 -10.39
N SER A 52 1.33 -3.67 -11.09
CA SER A 52 0.94 -2.32 -10.66
C SER A 52 0.06 -2.45 -9.41
N SER A 53 0.54 -1.95 -8.28
CA SER A 53 -0.26 -1.80 -7.08
C SER A 53 -1.42 -0.87 -7.39
N LYS A 54 -2.65 -1.35 -7.25
CA LYS A 54 -3.83 -0.49 -7.37
C LYS A 54 -3.75 0.57 -6.27
N LYS A 55 -3.65 1.84 -6.65
CA LYS A 55 -3.75 2.93 -5.68
C LYS A 55 -5.14 2.88 -5.03
N PRO A 56 -5.25 2.92 -3.69
CA PRO A 56 -6.54 3.00 -3.04
C PRO A 56 -7.25 4.29 -3.47
N SER A 57 -8.59 4.26 -3.50
CA SER A 57 -9.36 5.46 -3.84
C SER A 57 -9.13 6.55 -2.78
N ILE A 58 -9.14 7.82 -3.20
CA ILE A 58 -8.97 8.98 -2.31
C ILE A 58 -9.99 8.95 -1.16
N PHE A 59 -11.22 8.52 -1.44
CA PHE A 59 -12.26 8.37 -0.41
C PHE A 59 -11.94 7.26 0.61
N LEU A 60 -11.42 6.12 0.16
CA LEU A 60 -10.97 5.04 1.06
C LEU A 60 -9.81 5.49 1.94
N ILE A 61 -8.85 6.24 1.38
CA ILE A 61 -7.75 6.83 2.13
C ILE A 61 -8.29 7.76 3.22
N PHE A 62 -9.20 8.67 2.85
CA PHE A 62 -9.83 9.60 3.79
C PHE A 62 -10.60 8.88 4.90
N LEU A 63 -11.32 7.78 4.59
CA LEU A 63 -12.04 7.02 5.61
C LEU A 63 -11.09 6.30 6.56
N LYS A 64 -9.97 5.77 6.04
CA LYS A 64 -8.93 5.10 6.84
C LYS A 64 -8.33 6.05 7.87
N THR A 65 -8.16 7.33 7.54
CA THR A 65 -7.68 8.35 8.49
C THR A 65 -8.58 8.62 9.69
N PHE A 66 -9.87 8.27 9.65
CA PHE A 66 -10.73 8.30 10.86
C PHE A 66 -10.46 7.13 11.81
N LEU A 67 -9.93 6.03 11.28
CA LEU A 67 -9.57 4.84 12.07
C LEU A 67 -8.15 4.95 12.64
N ASP A 68 -7.41 6.02 12.34
CA ASP A 68 -6.09 6.25 12.90
C ASP A 68 -6.19 6.53 14.41
N PRO A 69 -5.26 6.02 15.23
CA PRO A 69 -5.34 6.11 16.69
C PRO A 69 -5.56 7.53 17.22
N LEU A 70 -4.90 8.53 16.63
CA LEU A 70 -5.05 9.93 17.03
C LEU A 70 -6.42 10.51 16.69
N SER A 71 -6.95 10.20 15.50
CA SER A 71 -8.29 10.63 15.09
C SER A 71 -9.37 9.99 15.97
N LEU A 72 -9.19 8.72 16.30
CA LEU A 72 -10.08 7.98 17.19
C LEU A 72 -10.15 8.62 18.59
N ILE A 73 -9.01 9.04 19.15
CA ILE A 73 -8.97 9.78 20.42
C ILE A 73 -9.81 11.07 20.33
N MET A 74 -9.68 11.83 19.24
CA MET A 74 -10.43 13.08 19.05
C MET A 74 -11.93 12.83 18.88
N ILE A 75 -12.32 11.78 18.16
CA ILE A 75 -13.72 11.39 18.00
C ILE A 75 -14.32 11.01 19.36
N VAL A 76 -13.60 10.21 20.16
CA VAL A 76 -14.04 9.82 21.51
C VAL A 76 -14.16 11.05 22.41
N ALA A 77 -13.19 11.97 22.37
CA ALA A 77 -13.24 13.21 23.13
C ALA A 77 -14.44 14.09 22.73
N GLY A 78 -14.71 14.23 21.43
CA GLY A 78 -15.87 14.95 20.92
C GLY A 78 -17.21 14.31 21.34
N LEU A 79 -17.29 12.98 21.30
CA LEU A 79 -18.47 12.24 21.77
C LEU A 79 -18.68 12.43 23.27
N LEU A 80 -17.63 12.32 24.09
CA LEU A 80 -17.73 12.55 25.53
C LEU A 80 -18.18 13.99 25.83
N SER A 81 -17.59 14.98 25.16
CA SER A 81 -18.00 16.38 25.28
C SER A 81 -19.48 16.57 24.94
N LEU A 82 -19.96 15.97 23.85
CA LEU A 82 -21.36 16.02 23.45
C LEU A 82 -22.28 15.34 24.49
N THR A 83 -21.90 14.18 25.03
CA THR A 83 -22.70 13.50 26.05
C THR A 83 -22.82 14.30 27.34
N ILE A 84 -21.74 14.95 27.79
CA ILE A 84 -21.76 15.82 28.97
C ILE A 84 -22.69 17.01 28.74
N LEU A 85 -22.59 17.64 27.56
CA LEU A 85 -23.46 18.75 27.17
C LEU A 85 -24.95 18.37 27.21
N LEU A 86 -25.30 17.19 26.69
CA LEU A 86 -26.68 16.69 26.69
C LEU A 86 -27.21 16.37 28.10
N ILE A 87 -26.35 15.92 29.02
CA ILE A 87 -26.74 15.57 30.39
C ILE A 87 -26.95 16.83 31.23
N VAL A 88 -25.99 17.76 31.18
CA VAL A 88 -26.05 19.02 31.95
C VAL A 88 -27.14 19.94 31.39
N ASN A 89 -27.43 19.83 30.09
CA ASN A 89 -28.46 20.60 29.39
C ASN A 89 -28.28 22.12 29.48
N GLU A 90 -27.07 22.56 29.86
CA GLU A 90 -26.62 23.94 29.79
C GLU A 90 -25.71 24.09 28.58
N LEU A 91 -26.18 24.83 27.58
CA LEU A 91 -25.35 25.22 26.45
C LEU A 91 -24.59 26.49 26.81
N ALA A 92 -23.32 26.36 27.22
CA ALA A 92 -22.45 27.51 27.30
C ALA A 92 -21.74 27.72 25.94
N ALA A 93 -21.58 28.98 25.53
CA ALA A 93 -20.85 29.33 24.31
C ALA A 93 -19.43 28.70 24.23
N PRO A 94 -18.66 28.57 25.35
CA PRO A 94 -17.36 27.89 25.33
C PRO A 94 -17.43 26.42 24.91
N ASP A 95 -18.50 25.70 25.26
CA ASP A 95 -18.62 24.26 24.95
C ASP A 95 -18.84 24.02 23.46
N ILE A 96 -19.68 24.86 22.84
CA ILE A 96 -19.95 24.82 21.39
C ILE A 96 -18.67 25.16 20.63
N VAL A 97 -17.93 26.18 21.07
CA VAL A 97 -16.64 26.57 20.47
C VAL A 97 -15.62 25.43 20.59
N GLY A 98 -15.55 24.77 21.75
CA GLY A 98 -14.69 23.59 21.95
C GLY A 98 -15.02 22.45 20.99
N LEU A 99 -16.31 22.12 20.84
CA LEU A 99 -16.76 21.08 19.91
C LEU A 99 -16.37 21.42 18.46
N ILE A 100 -16.58 22.67 18.04
CA ILE A 100 -16.20 23.15 16.69
C ILE A 100 -14.69 22.99 16.47
N ILE A 101 -13.86 23.36 17.45
CA ILE A 101 -12.40 23.24 17.37
C ILE A 101 -11.97 21.77 17.22
N ILE A 102 -12.55 20.86 18.01
CA ILE A 102 -12.27 19.42 17.91
C ILE A 102 -12.57 18.90 16.49
N PHE A 103 -13.76 19.20 15.97
CA PHE A 103 -14.13 18.81 14.61
C PHE A 103 -13.21 19.41 13.55
N LEU A 104 -12.84 20.69 13.69
CA LEU A 104 -11.94 21.36 12.77
C LEU A 104 -10.56 20.69 12.74
N ILE A 105 -10.00 20.35 13.90
CA ILE A 105 -8.70 19.66 13.99
C ILE A 105 -8.76 18.29 13.31
N VAL A 106 -9.83 17.52 13.53
CA VAL A 106 -10.00 16.19 12.88
C VAL A 106 -10.08 16.32 11.36
N ILE A 107 -10.84 17.29 10.85
CA ILE A 107 -10.98 17.54 9.41
C ILE A 107 -9.64 17.93 8.80
N ILE A 108 -8.92 18.87 9.41
CA ILE A 108 -7.61 19.32 8.92
C ILE A 108 -6.61 18.16 8.92
N ASN A 109 -6.52 17.40 10.01
CA ASN A 109 -5.63 16.24 10.09
C ASN A 109 -5.95 15.21 9.00
N SER A 110 -7.23 14.93 8.77
CA SER A 110 -7.67 13.97 7.74
C SER A 110 -7.32 14.45 6.32
N ILE A 111 -7.45 15.75 6.03
CA ILE A 111 -7.06 16.33 4.75
C ILE A 111 -5.55 16.22 4.53
N ILE A 112 -4.73 16.62 5.51
CA ILE A 112 -3.27 16.58 5.42
C ILE A 112 -2.80 15.14 5.18
N ALA A 113 -3.30 14.19 5.97
CA ALA A 113 -2.93 12.79 5.85
C ALA A 113 -3.38 12.19 4.49
N THR A 114 -4.58 12.54 4.01
CA THR A 114 -5.03 12.11 2.68
C THR A 114 -4.13 12.64 1.56
N ILE A 115 -3.72 13.91 1.62
CA ILE A 115 -2.81 14.50 0.64
C ILE A 115 -1.43 13.82 0.67
N GLN A 116 -0.92 13.50 1.86
CA GLN A 116 0.35 12.80 2.02
C GLN A 116 0.31 11.39 1.42
N GLU A 117 -0.73 10.61 1.72
CA GLU A 117 -0.88 9.23 1.22
C GLU A 117 -1.10 9.21 -0.30
N VAL A 118 -1.82 10.17 -0.87
CA VAL A 118 -2.02 10.27 -2.34
C VAL A 118 -0.72 10.59 -3.08
N LYS A 119 0.18 11.35 -2.45
CA LYS A 119 1.48 11.72 -3.02
C LYS A 119 2.51 10.57 -2.94
N SER A 120 2.32 9.61 -2.02
CA SER A 120 3.18 8.44 -1.88
C SER A 120 2.91 7.34 -2.91
#